data_AF-A0A1I9GEZ1-F1
#
_entry.id   AF-A0A1I9GEZ1-F1
#
_cell.length_a   1.000
_cell.length_b   1.000
_cell.length_c   1.000
_cell.angle_alpha   90.00
_cell.angle_beta   90.00
_cell.angle_gamma   90.00
#
_symmetry.space_group_name_H-M   'P 1'
#
loop_
_entity.id
_entity.type
_entity.pdbx_description
1 polymer ?
#
loop_
_entity_poly.entity_id
_entity_poly.type
_entity_poly.pdbx_seq_one_letter_code
_entity_poly.pdbx_strand_id
1 'polypeptide(L)' 'FFFPKGVPISISENEAALRRVNDVFSTIGNKVTMINMAEVCRAAGIPIYWKRSVYDSCCNNLSRSISIADFASWWNRYSI' A
#
# COMPACT_ATOMS: atom_id res chain seq x y z
N PHE A 1 12.02 -5.44 -25.70
CA PHE A 1 11.77 -5.50 -24.25
C PHE A 1 10.30 -5.83 -24.03
N PHE A 2 9.98 -7.07 -23.64
CA PHE A 2 8.62 -7.51 -23.34
C PHE A 2 8.52 -7.72 -21.84
N PHE A 3 7.68 -6.93 -21.19
CA PHE A 3 7.42 -7.04 -19.77
C PHE A 3 6.02 -7.62 -19.57
N PRO A 4 5.87 -8.95 -19.48
CA PRO A 4 4.55 -9.60 -19.40
C PRO A 4 3.70 -9.18 -18.20
N LYS A 5 4.30 -8.50 -17.21
CA LYS A 5 3.65 -7.99 -16.00
C LYS A 5 3.70 -6.46 -15.85
N GLY A 6 4.13 -5.74 -16.89
CA GLY A 6 4.41 -4.30 -16.82
C GLY A 6 5.86 -3.99 -16.45
N VAL A 7 6.28 -2.75 -16.70
CA VAL A 7 7.64 -2.28 -16.37
C VAL A 7 7.79 -2.30 -14.84
N PRO A 8 8.81 -2.97 -14.28
CA PRO A 8 9.06 -2.96 -12.85
C PRO A 8 9.25 -1.52 -12.35
N ILE A 9 8.67 -1.22 -11.19
CA ILE A 9 8.91 0.06 -10.52
C ILE A 9 10.40 0.11 -10.16
N SER A 10 11.06 1.25 -10.36
CA SER A 10 12.46 1.36 -9.93
C SER A 10 12.56 1.24 -8.41
N ILE A 11 13.69 0.74 -7.90
CA ILE A 11 13.91 0.59 -6.45
C ILE A 11 13.70 1.92 -5.72
N SER A 12 14.18 3.03 -6.30
CA SER A 12 14.03 4.37 -5.75
C SER A 12 12.58 4.82 -5.68
N GLU A 13 11.77 4.56 -6.71
CA GLU A 13 10.33 4.86 -6.71
C GLU A 13 9.58 4.01 -5.69
N ASN A 14 9.97 2.73 -5.54
CA ASN A 14 9.40 1.80 -4.56
C ASN A 14 9.66 2.27 -3.12
N GLU A 15 10.91 2.63 -2.80
CA GLU A 15 11.30 3.18 -1.50
C GLU A 15 10.60 4.52 -1.21
N ALA A 16 10.51 5.40 -2.22
CA ALA A 16 9.82 6.68 -2.07
C ALA A 16 8.31 6.49 -1.79
N ALA A 17 7.67 5.50 -2.43
CA ALA A 17 6.27 5.17 -2.17
C ALA A 17 6.07 4.65 -0.74
N LEU A 18 6.90 3.70 -0.29
CA LEU A 18 6.84 3.17 1.08
C LEU A 18 7.08 4.26 2.12
N ARG A 19 8.00 5.20 1.86
CA ARG A 19 8.24 6.34 2.74
C ARG A 19 7.01 7.24 2.90
N ARG A 20 6.36 7.63 1.79
CA ARG A 20 5.12 8.43 1.85
C ARG A 20 4.01 7.72 2.59
N VAL A 21 3.87 6.40 2.38
CA VAL A 21 2.88 5.60 3.10
C VAL A 21 3.20 5.56 4.60
N ASN A 22 4.46 5.38 4.98
CA ASN A 22 4.88 5.39 6.38
C ASN A 22 4.55 6.71 7.08
N ASP A 23 4.69 7.85 6.40
CA ASP A 23 4.32 9.16 6.94
C ASP A 23 2.80 9.26 7.20
N VAL A 24 1.98 8.72 6.28
CA VAL A 24 0.52 8.62 6.45
C VAL A 24 0.15 7.74 7.64
N PHE A 25 0.77 6.56 7.75
CA PHE A 25 0.54 5.65 8.88
C PHE A 25 0.89 6.31 10.22
N SER A 26 2.01 7.03 10.27
CA SER A 26 2.45 7.75 11.47
C SER A 26 1.47 8.85 11.86
N THR A 27 0.93 9.58 10.88
CA THR A 27 -0.08 10.65 11.09
C THR A 27 -1.39 10.11 11.65
N ILE A 28 -1.81 8.91 11.21
CA ILE A 28 -3.06 8.27 11.64
C ILE A 28 -2.92 7.54 12.99
N GLY A 29 -1.70 7.39 13.51
CA GLY A 29 -1.43 6.67 14.76
C GLY A 29 -1.28 5.15 14.57
N ASN A 30 -0.79 4.71 13.41
CA ASN A 30 -0.42 3.32 13.09
C ASN A 30 -1.55 2.27 13.24
N LYS A 31 -2.80 2.71 13.26
CA LYS A 31 -4.00 1.86 13.27
C LYS A 31 -4.90 2.21 12.09
N VAL A 32 -4.38 2.01 10.88
CA VAL A 32 -5.09 2.32 9.64
C VAL A 32 -6.23 1.33 9.46
N THR A 33 -7.45 1.82 9.23
CA THR A 33 -8.61 1.00 8.87
C THR A 33 -9.11 1.40 7.48
N MET A 34 -10.15 0.73 6.98
CA MET A 34 -10.69 0.98 5.64
C MET A 34 -11.04 2.46 5.39
N ILE A 35 -11.46 3.23 6.41
CA ILE A 35 -11.76 4.66 6.25
C ILE A 35 -10.53 5.49 5.86
N ASN A 36 -9.33 5.07 6.27
CA ASN A 36 -8.08 5.77 6.01
C ASN A 36 -7.43 5.39 4.68
N MET A 37 -7.87 4.29 4.06
CA MET A 37 -7.19 3.68 2.91
C MET A 37 -7.18 4.56 1.66
N ALA A 38 -8.07 5.54 1.55
CA ALA A 38 -8.01 6.52 0.47
C ALA A 38 -6.71 7.34 0.53
N GLU A 39 -6.22 7.68 1.72
CA GLU A 39 -4.98 8.43 1.92
C GLU A 39 -3.75 7.56 1.67
N VAL A 40 -3.78 6.32 2.17
CA VAL A 40 -2.73 5.32 1.90
C VAL A 40 -2.56 5.07 0.41
N CYS A 41 -3.67 4.86 -0.32
CA CYS A 41 -3.61 4.67 -1.77
C CYS A 41 -3.03 5.89 -2.51
N ARG A 42 -3.41 7.11 -2.11
CA ARG A 42 -2.82 8.34 -2.70
C ARG A 42 -1.32 8.42 -2.46
N ALA A 43 -0.85 8.15 -1.24
CA ALA A 43 0.57 8.16 -0.91
C ALA A 43 1.37 7.12 -1.70
N ALA A 44 0.79 5.93 -1.90
CA ALA A 44 1.37 4.85 -2.69
C ALA A 44 1.27 5.05 -4.21
N GLY A 45 0.49 6.02 -4.70
CA GLY A 45 0.19 6.16 -6.13
C GLY A 45 -0.77 5.11 -6.68
N ILE A 46 -1.49 4.40 -5.80
CA ILE A 46 -2.52 3.42 -6.18
C ILE A 46 -3.82 4.17 -6.50
N PRO A 47 -4.53 3.81 -7.58
CA PRO A 47 -5.83 4.41 -7.87
C PRO A 47 -6.84 4.16 -6.73
N ILE A 48 -7.55 5.20 -6.30
CA ILE A 48 -8.40 5.20 -5.08
C ILE A 48 -9.48 4.11 -5.09
N TYR A 49 -9.96 3.68 -6.25
CA TYR A 49 -10.98 2.62 -6.35
C TYR A 49 -10.46 1.24 -5.92
N TRP A 50 -9.14 1.04 -5.84
CA TRP A 50 -8.54 -0.19 -5.30
C TRP A 50 -8.48 -0.23 -3.78
N LYS A 51 -8.78 0.87 -3.08
CA LYS A 51 -8.57 0.98 -1.62
C LYS A 51 -9.21 -0.16 -0.82
N ARG A 52 -10.37 -0.66 -1.26
CA ARG A 52 -11.07 -1.79 -0.65
C ARG A 52 -10.29 -3.09 -0.86
N SER A 53 -9.94 -3.41 -2.10
CA SER A 53 -9.17 -4.62 -2.45
C SER A 53 -7.80 -4.64 -1.78
N VAL A 54 -7.11 -3.49 -1.70
CA VAL A 54 -5.82 -3.37 -1.00
C VAL A 54 -5.99 -3.65 0.48
N TYR A 55 -6.99 -3.04 1.12
CA TYR A 55 -7.29 -3.26 2.53
C TYR A 55 -7.60 -4.72 2.83
N ASP A 56 -8.53 -5.31 2.08
CA ASP A 56 -8.96 -6.69 2.29
C ASP A 56 -7.76 -7.66 2.11
N SER A 57 -6.86 -7.38 1.16
CA SER A 57 -5.61 -8.14 0.96
C SER A 57 -4.60 -7.98 2.11
N CYS A 58 -4.44 -6.77 2.66
CA CYS A 58 -3.56 -6.53 3.82
C CYS A 58 -4.12 -7.16 5.10
N CYS A 59 -5.44 -7.24 5.22
CA CYS A 59 -6.13 -7.77 6.38
C CYS A 59 -6.35 -9.29 6.35
N ASN A 60 -5.98 -10.00 5.28
CA ASN A 60 -6.38 -11.40 5.05
C ASN A 60 -7.91 -11.59 5.16
N ASN A 61 -8.70 -10.66 4.64
CA ASN A 61 -10.17 -10.61 4.73
C ASN A 61 -10.74 -10.51 6.16
N LEU A 62 -9.93 -10.13 7.15
CA LEU A 62 -10.40 -9.84 8.51
C LEU A 62 -10.76 -8.35 8.65
N SER A 63 -11.70 -8.02 9.54
CA SER A 63 -11.94 -6.62 9.90
C SER A 63 -11.01 -6.21 11.05
N ARG A 64 -9.80 -5.75 10.72
CA ARG A 64 -8.79 -5.28 11.69
C ARG A 64 -8.05 -4.06 11.18
N SER A 65 -7.42 -3.31 12.08
CA SER A 65 -6.44 -2.30 11.65
C SER A 65 -5.23 -2.96 11.00
N ILE A 66 -4.69 -2.32 9.97
CA ILE A 66 -3.43 -2.69 9.32
C ILE A 66 -2.29 -1.86 9.88
N SER A 67 -1.14 -2.50 10.04
CA SER A 67 0.14 -1.87 10.35
C SER A 67 0.90 -1.55 9.07
N ILE A 68 1.95 -0.73 9.16
CA ILE A 68 2.84 -0.47 8.01
C ILE A 68 3.50 -1.77 7.52
N ALA A 69 3.77 -2.71 8.42
CA ALA A 69 4.35 -4.01 8.08
C ALA A 69 3.39 -4.87 7.25
N ASP A 70 2.08 -4.84 7.55
CA ASP A 70 1.05 -5.52 6.75
C ASP A 70 1.03 -4.95 5.32
N PHE A 71 1.03 -3.62 5.19
CA PHE A 71 1.04 -2.94 3.90
C PHE A 71 2.33 -3.22 3.12
N ALA A 72 3.50 -3.09 3.75
CA ALA A 72 4.80 -3.33 3.10
C ALA A 72 4.94 -4.78 2.61
N SER A 73 4.45 -5.75 3.40
CA SER A 73 4.42 -7.16 3.00
C SER A 73 3.50 -7.41 1.80
N TRP A 74 2.36 -6.73 1.74
CA TRP A 74 1.50 -6.76 0.56
C TRP A 74 2.16 -6.10 -0.65
N TRP A 75 2.68 -4.87 -0.49
CA TRP A 75 3.30 -4.08 -1.53
C TRP A 75 4.45 -4.81 -2.22
N ASN A 76 5.40 -5.37 -1.45
CA ASN A 76 6.54 -6.12 -1.98
C ASN A 76 6.16 -7.36 -2.80
N ARG A 77 4.96 -7.92 -2.64
CA ARG A 77 4.47 -9.04 -3.46
C ARG A 77 3.93 -8.60 -4.82
N TYR A 78 3.58 -7.33 -4.98
CA TYR A 78 2.89 -6.79 -6.15
C TYR A 78 3.67 -5.71 -6.91
N SER A 79 4.60 -5.01 -6.26
CA SER A 79 5.38 -3.91 -6.86
C SER A 79 6.70 -4.36 -7.50
N ILE A 80 7.10 -5.63 -7.34
CA ILE A 80 8.39 -6.18 -7.79
C ILE A 80 8.17 -7.44 -8.64
#